data_AF-A0A958FAK1-F1
#
_entry.id   AF-A0A958FAK1-F1
#
_cell.length_a   1.000
_cell.length_b   1.000
_cell.length_c   1.000
_cell.angle_alpha   90.00
_cell.angle_beta   90.00
_cell.angle_gamma   90.00
#
_symmetry.space_group_name_H-M   'P 1'
#
loop_
_entity.id
_entity.type
_entity.pdbx_description
1 polymer ?
#
loop_
_entity_poly.entity_id
_entity_poly.type
_entity_poly.pdbx_seq_one_letter_code
_entity_poly.pdbx_strand_id
1 'polypeptide(L)'
;MTCQHENCQRTVVVDCLKPEIFERVRALAGGAVTVEEVNWEDYIEYYCLQHCQAHGYCWHCGLHQGAPPRLDGEGLCDGCAEAQKLDG
;
A
#
# COMPACT_ATOMS: atom_id res chain seq x y z
N MET A 1 8.46 7.55 -10.51
CA MET A 1 9.04 6.19 -10.50
C MET A 1 8.27 5.30 -11.49
N THR A 2 8.88 4.23 -12.01
CA THR A 2 8.23 3.27 -12.94
C THR A 2 7.72 2.06 -12.16
N CYS A 3 6.58 1.50 -12.58
CA CYS A 3 5.98 0.32 -11.97
C CYS A 3 6.95 -0.86 -11.96
N GLN A 4 7.07 -1.54 -10.82
CA GLN A 4 7.94 -2.70 -10.61
C GLN A 4 7.37 -4.02 -11.16
N HIS A 5 6.12 -4.03 -11.66
CA HIS A 5 5.57 -5.22 -12.30
C HIS A 5 6.33 -5.49 -13.61
N GLU A 6 6.60 -6.77 -13.88
CA GLU A 6 7.39 -7.20 -15.03
C GLU A 6 6.83 -6.60 -16.32
N ASN A 7 7.71 -6.01 -17.13
CA ASN A 7 7.39 -5.38 -18.42
C ASN A 7 6.37 -4.22 -18.35
N CYS A 8 6.11 -3.64 -17.17
CA CYS A 8 5.24 -2.47 -17.03
C CYS A 8 6.01 -1.15 -17.07
N GLN A 9 5.72 -0.30 -18.06
CA GLN A 9 6.32 1.04 -18.19
C GLN A 9 5.43 2.17 -17.63
N ARG A 10 4.38 1.82 -16.87
CA ARG A 10 3.44 2.82 -16.33
C ARG A 10 4.06 3.55 -15.14
N THR A 11 3.67 4.81 -14.98
CA THR A 11 4.05 5.65 -13.84
C THR A 11 3.38 5.16 -12.55
N VAL A 12 4.13 5.18 -11.47
CA VAL A 12 3.65 4.92 -10.10
C VAL A 12 2.98 6.18 -9.57
N VAL A 13 1.79 6.03 -9.01
CA VAL A 13 0.98 7.14 -8.47
C VAL A 13 0.76 7.03 -6.95
N VAL A 14 1.12 5.89 -6.36
CA VAL A 14 0.96 5.59 -4.94
C VAL A 14 2.08 4.65 -4.50
N ASP A 15 2.57 4.83 -3.28
CA ASP A 15 3.52 3.93 -2.65
C ASP A 15 2.73 2.76 -2.02
N CYS A 16 2.96 1.53 -2.47
CA CYS A 16 2.21 0.35 -2.04
C CYS A 16 2.98 -0.36 -0.90
N LEU A 17 2.49 -0.24 0.33
CA LEU A 17 3.19 -0.62 1.58
C LEU A 17 2.98 -2.09 1.94
N LYS A 18 4.08 -2.83 2.06
CA LYS A 18 4.07 -4.25 2.38
C LYS A 18 3.48 -4.51 3.78
N PRO A 19 2.75 -5.63 4.01
CA PRO A 19 2.15 -5.95 5.31
C PRO A 19 3.12 -5.93 6.51
N GLU A 20 4.39 -6.26 6.29
CA GLU A 20 5.43 -6.31 7.32
C GLU A 20 5.67 -4.94 7.98
N ILE A 21 5.30 -3.84 7.29
CA ILE A 21 5.43 -2.49 7.85
C ILE A 21 4.59 -2.30 9.10
N PHE A 22 3.43 -2.95 9.20
CA PHE A 22 2.54 -2.80 10.35
C PHE A 22 3.17 -3.37 11.63
N GLU A 23 3.86 -4.50 11.52
CA GLU A 23 4.59 -5.09 12.65
C GLU A 23 5.78 -4.20 13.04
N ARG A 24 6.46 -3.59 12.06
CA ARG A 24 7.56 -2.65 12.34
C ARG A 24 7.05 -1.39 13.03
N VAL A 25 5.94 -0.81 12.56
CA VAL A 25 5.28 0.36 13.19
C VAL A 25 4.81 0.02 14.60
N ARG A 26 4.24 -1.17 14.82
CA ARG A 26 3.87 -1.64 16.17
C ARG A 26 5.08 -1.73 17.09
N ALA A 27 6.21 -2.24 16.61
CA ALA A 27 7.45 -2.31 17.38
C ALA A 27 8.01 -0.92 17.72
N LEU A 28 7.95 0.04 16.79
CA LEU A 28 8.32 1.44 17.03
C LEU A 28 7.43 2.08 18.11
N ALA A 29 6.11 1.90 18.02
CA ALA A 29 5.16 2.42 19.00
C ALA A 29 5.35 1.80 20.40
N GLY A 30 5.82 0.54 20.46
CA GLY A 30 6.18 -0.16 21.69
C GLY A 30 7.57 0.18 22.24
N GLY A 31 8.34 1.05 21.57
CA GLY A 31 9.69 1.44 21.99
C GLY A 31 10.78 0.39 21.76
N ALA A 32 10.50 -0.67 21.00
CA ALA A 32 11.45 -1.75 20.74
C ALA A 32 12.48 -1.43 19.63
N VAL A 33 12.25 -0.36 18.88
CA VAL A 33 13.03 0.05 17.70
C VAL A 33 13.02 1.58 17.63
N THR A 34 14.09 2.21 17.17
CA THR A 34 14.10 3.65 16.86
C THR A 34 13.81 3.91 15.38
N VAL A 35 13.19 5.06 15.05
CA VAL A 35 12.81 5.40 13.66
C VAL A 35 14.02 5.45 12.71
N GLU A 36 15.20 5.82 13.22
CA GLU A 36 16.45 5.90 12.46
C GLU A 36 16.98 4.52 12.01
N GLU A 37 16.54 3.44 12.65
CA GLU A 37 16.93 2.06 12.32
C GLU A 37 15.98 1.40 11.29
N VAL A 38 15.08 2.16 10.67
CA VAL A 38 14.11 1.65 9.69
C VAL A 38 14.41 2.22 8.32
N ASN A 39 14.91 1.38 7.42
CA ASN A 39 14.94 1.69 5.99
C ASN A 39 13.54 1.45 5.41
N TRP A 40 12.77 2.52 5.24
CA TRP A 40 11.38 2.45 4.76
C TRP A 40 11.28 1.91 3.33
N GLU A 41 12.32 2.09 2.50
CA GLU A 41 12.32 1.61 1.11
C GLU A 41 12.22 0.09 1.01
N ASP A 42 12.67 -0.66 2.02
CA ASP A 42 12.58 -2.13 2.06
C ASP A 42 11.12 -2.62 2.20
N TYR A 43 10.22 -1.74 2.65
CA TYR A 43 8.82 -2.02 2.93
C TYR A 43 7.86 -1.37 1.93
N ILE A 44 8.39 -0.73 0.88
CA ILE A 44 7.59 -0.10 -0.17
C ILE A 44 7.74 -0.91 -1.47
N GLU A 45 6.60 -1.21 -2.09
CA GLU A 45 6.51 -1.68 -3.47
C GLU A 45 5.90 -0.58 -4.33
N TYR A 46 6.44 -0.42 -5.54
CA TYR A 46 6.06 0.68 -6.41
C TYR A 46 5.28 0.16 -7.61
N TYR A 47 3.95 0.20 -7.52
CA TYR A 47 3.06 -0.27 -8.56
C TYR A 47 2.20 0.85 -9.15
N CYS A 48 1.82 0.72 -10.42
CA CYS A 48 0.78 1.57 -11.01
C CYS A 48 -0.61 1.15 -10.48
N LEU A 49 -1.63 1.98 -10.67
CA LEU A 49 -2.99 1.75 -10.16
C LEU A 49 -3.53 0.33 -10.45
N GLN A 50 -3.35 -0.14 -11.70
CA GLN A 50 -3.76 -1.48 -12.11
C GLN A 50 -3.03 -2.58 -11.33
N HIS A 51 -1.73 -2.43 -11.08
CA HIS A 51 -0.94 -3.45 -10.40
C HIS A 51 -1.05 -3.37 -8.88
N CYS A 52 -1.30 -2.21 -8.28
CA CYS A 52 -1.62 -2.14 -6.86
C CYS A 52 -2.88 -3.00 -6.58
N GLN A 53 -3.96 -2.88 -7.35
CA GLN A 53 -5.14 -3.75 -7.19
C GLN A 53 -4.79 -5.24 -7.39
N ALA A 54 -4.04 -5.58 -8.44
CA ALA A 54 -3.67 -6.96 -8.74
C ALA A 54 -2.83 -7.62 -7.63
N HIS A 55 -2.00 -6.83 -6.93
CA HIS A 55 -1.20 -7.25 -5.79
C HIS A 55 -1.88 -7.01 -4.44
N GLY A 56 -3.17 -6.66 -4.44
CA GLY A 56 -3.98 -6.54 -3.22
C GLY A 56 -3.82 -5.24 -2.43
N TYR A 57 -3.23 -4.22 -3.03
CA TYR A 57 -3.10 -2.88 -2.45
C TYR A 57 -4.27 -1.97 -2.84
N CYS A 58 -4.74 -1.17 -1.87
CA CYS A 58 -5.66 -0.06 -2.14
C CYS A 58 -4.92 1.04 -2.91
N TRP A 59 -5.41 1.45 -4.09
CA TRP A 59 -4.72 2.47 -4.88
C TRP A 59 -4.73 3.86 -4.25
N HIS A 60 -5.66 4.11 -3.31
CA HIS A 60 -5.79 5.40 -2.65
C HIS A 60 -4.86 5.56 -1.45
N CYS A 61 -4.78 4.56 -0.57
CA CYS A 61 -3.96 4.62 0.65
C CYS A 61 -2.68 3.79 0.60
N GLY A 62 -2.46 3.00 -0.46
CA GLY A 62 -1.27 2.18 -0.64
C GLY A 62 -1.19 0.95 0.27
N LEU A 63 -2.16 0.71 1.16
CA LEU A 63 -2.10 -0.40 2.12
C LEU A 63 -2.55 -1.73 1.51
N HIS A 64 -1.80 -2.80 1.78
CA HIS A 64 -2.18 -4.17 1.42
C HIS A 64 -3.43 -4.63 2.20
N GLN A 65 -4.43 -5.19 1.51
CA GLN A 65 -5.74 -5.57 2.06
C GLN A 65 -5.88 -7.06 2.40
N GLY A 66 -4.77 -7.79 2.41
CA GLY A 66 -4.69 -9.20 2.76
C GLY A 66 -4.84 -10.15 1.56
N ALA A 67 -4.91 -11.45 1.85
CA ALA A 67 -5.08 -12.50 0.85
C ALA A 67 -6.27 -13.41 1.26
N PRO A 68 -7.41 -13.39 0.55
CA PRO A 68 -7.69 -12.59 -0.65
C PRO A 68 -7.83 -11.09 -0.33
N PRO A 69 -7.48 -10.20 -1.28
CA PRO A 69 -7.58 -8.76 -1.05
C PRO A 69 -9.02 -8.31 -0.94
N ARG A 70 -9.33 -7.54 0.11
CA ARG A 70 -10.63 -6.89 0.31
C ARG A 70 -10.62 -5.52 -0.36
N LEU A 71 -10.79 -5.53 -1.67
CA LEU A 71 -10.91 -4.34 -2.51
C LEU A 71 -12.26 -4.36 -3.21
N ASP A 72 -12.83 -3.18 -3.41
CA ASP A 72 -14.00 -3.02 -4.28
C ASP A 72 -13.63 -3.15 -5.77
N GLY A 73 -14.62 -3.01 -6.65
CA GLY A 73 -14.43 -3.09 -8.09
C GLY A 73 -13.50 -2.01 -8.68
N GLU A 74 -13.25 -0.94 -7.93
CA GLU A 74 -12.39 0.18 -8.32
C GLU A 74 -10.99 0.08 -7.69
N GLY A 75 -10.73 -0.92 -6.84
CA GLY A 75 -9.45 -1.13 -6.18
C GLY A 75 -9.26 -0.29 -4.91
N LEU A 76 -10.36 0.11 -4.25
CA LEU A 76 -10.35 0.77 -2.94
C LEU A 76 -10.61 -0.23 -1.83
N CYS A 77 -9.99 -0.01 -0.67
CA CYS A 77 -10.41 -0.68 0.56
C CYS A 77 -11.68 -0.04 1.13
N ASP A 78 -12.40 -0.77 1.99
CA ASP A 78 -13.67 -0.32 2.58
C ASP A 78 -13.60 1.11 3.15
N GLY A 79 -12.56 1.41 3.92
CA GLY A 79 -12.38 2.75 4.52
C GLY A 79 -12.17 3.87 3.50
N CYS A 80 -11.43 3.60 2.41
CA CYS A 80 -11.23 4.58 1.34
C CYS A 80 -12.47 4.72 0.45
N ALA A 81 -13.18 3.61 0.19
CA ALA A 81 -14.44 3.61 -0.55
C ALA A 81 -15.55 4.36 0.21
N GLU A 82 -15.58 4.26 1.53
CA GLU A 82 -16.48 5.06 2.37
C GLU A 82 -16.11 6.54 2.39
N ALA A 83 -14.82 6.88 2.54
CA ALA A 83 -14.35 8.26 2.54
C ALA A 83 -14.72 9.01 1.24
N GLN A 84 -14.53 8.37 0.08
CA GLN A 84 -14.87 9.00 -1.21
C GLN A 84 -16.36 9.33 -1.36
N LYS A 85 -17.25 8.57 -0.72
CA LYS A 85 -18.69 8.85 -0.73
C LYS A 85 -19.07 10.09 0.08
N LEU A 86 -18.23 10.48 1.04
CA LEU A 86 -18.45 11.66 1.89
C LEU A 86 -17.94 12.95 1.25
N ASP A 87 -17.04 12.85 0.26
CA ASP A 87 -16.50 13.98 -0.50
C ASP A 87 -17.31 14.32 -1.76
N GLY A 88 -18.39 13.57 -2.05
CA GLY A 88 -19.23 13.67 -3.25
C GLY A 88 -20.57 14.38 -3.08
#